data_AF-A0A952LBU0-F1
#
_entry.id   AF-A0A952LBU0-F1
#
_cell.length_a   1.000
_cell.length_b   1.000
_cell.length_c   1.000
_cell.angle_alpha   90.00
_cell.angle_beta   90.00
_cell.angle_gamma   90.00
#
_symmetry.space_group_name_H-M   'P 1'
#
loop_
_entity.id
_entity.type
_entity.pdbx_description
1 polymer ?
#
loop_
_entity_poly.entity_id
_entity_poly.type
_entity_poly.pdbx_seq_one_letter_code
_entity_poly.pdbx_strand_id
1 'polypeptide(L)' 'MSDAIDWEALREAATEAMTYAYVPYSKFPVGAAALVDDGRIVSGCNVENASYGVTLC' A
#
# COMPACT_ATOMS: atom_id res chain seq x y z
N MET A 1 19.66 -9.00 -15.92
CA MET A 1 18.33 -9.63 -15.79
C MET A 1 17.35 -8.48 -15.83
N SER A 2 16.30 -8.54 -16.65
CA SER A 2 15.58 -7.35 -17.14
C SER A 2 15.38 -6.28 -16.07
N ASP A 3 16.09 -5.16 -16.20
CA ASP A 3 15.99 -3.95 -15.36
C ASP A 3 14.66 -3.19 -15.54
N ALA A 4 13.63 -3.88 -16.01
CA ALA A 4 12.33 -3.32 -16.28
C ALA A 4 11.43 -3.55 -15.07
N ILE A 5 11.05 -2.45 -14.42
CA ILE A 5 10.04 -2.47 -13.36
C ILE A 5 8.72 -2.95 -13.98
N ASP A 6 8.15 -4.02 -13.42
CA ASP A 6 6.78 -4.43 -13.72
C ASP A 6 5.79 -3.49 -13.01
N TRP A 7 5.44 -2.41 -13.71
CA TRP A 7 4.54 -1.40 -13.21
C TRP A 7 3.10 -1.89 -13.04
N GLU A 8 2.69 -2.90 -13.80
CA GLU A 8 1.34 -3.47 -13.68
C GLU A 8 1.24 -4.26 -12.39
N ALA A 9 2.17 -5.18 -12.14
CA ALA A 9 2.24 -5.94 -10.90
C ALA A 9 2.32 -5.03 -9.64
N LEU A 10 3.08 -3.92 -9.70
CA LEU A 10 3.13 -2.96 -8.59
C LEU A 10 1.78 -2.26 -8.35
N ARG A 11 1.06 -1.89 -9.41
CA ARG A 11 -0.24 -1.23 -9.29
C ARG A 11 -1.31 -2.18 -8.78
N GLU A 12 -1.29 -3.44 -9.23
CA GLU A 12 -2.16 -4.48 -8.73
C GLU A 12 -1.93 -4.72 -7.24
N ALA A 13 -0.67 -4.90 -6.81
CA ALA A 13 -0.33 -5.09 -5.41
C ALA A 13 -0.74 -3.91 -4.52
N ALA A 14 -0.59 -2.67 -5.00
CA ALA A 14 -1.06 -1.48 -4.27
C ALA A 14 -2.60 -1.44 -4.17
N THR A 15 -3.30 -1.81 -5.25
CA THR A 15 -4.78 -1.85 -5.28
C THR A 15 -5.32 -2.95 -4.38
N GLU A 16 -4.66 -4.11 -4.35
CA GLU A 16 -4.98 -5.20 -3.42
C GLU A 16 -4.76 -4.75 -1.96
N ALA A 17 -3.61 -4.13 -1.67
CA ALA A 17 -3.30 -3.63 -0.33
C ALA A 17 -4.36 -2.65 0.19
N MET A 18 -4.86 -1.77 -0.67
CA MET A 18 -5.93 -0.82 -0.36
C MET A 18 -7.19 -1.49 0.20
N THR A 19 -7.49 -2.74 -0.19
CA THR A 19 -8.68 -3.48 0.29
C THR A 19 -8.59 -3.85 1.78
N TYR A 20 -7.39 -3.84 2.36
CA TYR A 20 -7.13 -4.13 3.77
C TYR A 20 -7.11 -2.87 4.65
N ALA A 21 -7.29 -1.68 4.07
CA ALA A 21 -7.24 -0.42 4.79
C ALA A 21 -8.26 -0.38 5.94
N TYR A 22 -7.79 -0.06 7.15
CA TYR A 22 -8.66 0.20 8.29
C TYR A 22 -8.96 1.69 8.36
N VAL A 23 -10.07 2.11 7.73
CA VAL A 23 -10.42 3.53 7.55
C VAL A 23 -11.83 3.88 8.02
N PRO A 24 -12.22 3.56 9.27
CA PRO A 24 -13.58 3.79 9.73
C PRO A 24 -13.92 5.28 9.89
N TYR A 25 -12.94 6.18 9.96
CA TYR A 25 -13.18 7.60 10.22
C TYR A 25 -13.27 8.41 8.92
N SER A 26 -12.24 8.35 8.05
CA SER A 26 -12.26 9.11 6.79
C SER A 26 -13.08 8.47 5.67
N LYS A 27 -13.25 7.14 5.72
CA LYS A 27 -13.76 6.33 4.59
C LYS A 27 -12.91 6.46 3.33
N PHE A 28 -11.63 6.79 3.48
CA PHE A 28 -10.71 7.01 2.37
C PHE A 28 -9.58 5.96 2.37
N PRO A 29 -9.78 4.82 1.68
CA PRO A 29 -8.78 3.75 1.65
C PRO A 29 -7.62 4.13 0.71
N VAL A 30 -6.39 3.85 1.16
CA VAL A 30 -5.15 4.07 0.40
C VAL A 30 -4.32 2.79 0.49
N GLY A 31 -3.76 2.37 -0.64
CA GLY A 31 -2.80 1.27 -0.72
C GLY A 31 -1.54 1.70 -1.47
N ALA A 32 -0.41 1.10 -1.10
CA ALA A 32 0.90 1.34 -1.67
C ALA A 32 1.64 0.02 -1.87
N ALA A 33 2.53 -0.03 -2.86
CA ALA A 33 3.45 -1.12 -3.10
C ALA A 33 4.80 -0.59 -3.56
N ALA A 34 5.87 -1.24 -3.14
CA ALA A 34 7.24 -0.91 -3.48
C ALA A 34 8.01 -2.17 -3.89
N LEU A 35 8.79 -2.07 -4.98
CA LEU A 35 9.76 -3.08 -5.38
C LEU A 35 11.07 -2.79 -4.64
N VAL A 36 11.59 -3.77 -3.89
CA VAL A 36 12.90 -3.69 -3.23
C VAL A 36 14.00 -4.26 -4.13
N ASP A 37 15.26 -3.95 -3.81
CA ASP A 37 16.44 -4.32 -4.62
C ASP A 37 16.69 -5.83 -4.71
N ASP A 38 16.17 -6.61 -3.76
CA ASP A 38 16.16 -8.08 -3.81
C ASP A 38 14.99 -8.68 -4.62
N GLY A 39 14.19 -7.84 -5.27
CA GLY A 39 13.13 -8.23 -6.21
C GLY A 39 11.79 -8.54 -5.55
N ARG A 40 11.65 -8.44 -4.22
CA ARG A 40 10.35 -8.59 -3.55
C ARG A 40 9.48 -7.36 -3.74
N ILE A 41 8.16 -7.56 -3.72
CA ILE A 41 7.18 -6.49 -3.55
C ILE A 41 6.79 -6.42 -2.08
N VAL A 42 6.89 -5.23 -1.48
CA VAL A 42 6.36 -4.91 -0.15
C VAL A 42 5.16 -4.00 -0.35
N SER A 43 4.02 -4.36 0.23
CA SER A 43 2.79 -3.57 0.13
C SER A 43 2.24 -3.19 1.51
N GLY A 44 1.42 -2.15 1.54
CA GLY A 44 0.83 -1.61 2.74
C GLY A 44 -0.38 -0.74 2.44
N CYS A 45 -1.12 -0.40 3.48
CA CYS A 45 -2.29 0.46 3.40
C CYS A 45 -2.38 1.33 4.65
N ASN A 46 -3.16 2.41 4.55
CA ASN A 46 -3.38 3.27 5.69
C ASN A 46 -4.20 2.57 6.79
N VAL A 47 -3.80 2.82 8.04
CA VAL A 47 -4.47 2.31 9.24
C VAL A 47 -4.78 3.49 10.14
N GLU A 48 -6.07 3.78 10.30
CA GLU A 48 -6.51 4.88 11.12
C GLU A 48 -6.66 4.52 12.59
N ASN A 49 -6.69 5.56 13.41
CA ASN A 49 -7.00 5.45 14.82
C ASN A 49 -7.97 6.57 15.22
N ALA A 50 -8.73 6.37 16.30
CA ALA A 50 -9.59 7.40 16.87
C ALA A 50 -8.79 8.67 17.27
N SER A 51 -7.55 8.48 17.74
CA SER A 51 -6.61 9.57 17.91
C SER A 51 -5.93 9.86 16.57
N TYR A 52 -6.46 10.83 15.82
CA TYR A 52 -6.05 11.04 14.42
C TYR A 52 -4.55 11.28 14.22
N GLY A 53 -3.84 11.78 15.25
CA GLY A 53 -2.40 12.01 15.20
C GLY A 53 -1.53 10.75 15.11
N VAL A 54 -2.09 9.55 15.32
CA VAL A 54 -1.35 8.28 15.20
C VAL A 54 -1.81 7.43 14.01
N THR A 55 -2.58 8.00 13.08
CA THR A 55 -2.87 7.36 11.79
C THR A 55 -1.55 7.11 11.05
N LEU A 56 -1.41 5.90 10.51
CA LEU A 56 -0.25 5.52 9.70
C LEU A 56 -0.66 5.41 8.24
N CYS A 57 0.21 5.90 7.37
CA CYS A 57 0.11 5.75 5.92
C CYS A 57 0.91 4.53 5.45
#